data_AF-W0ECU8-F1
#
_entry.id   AF-W0ECU8-F1
#
_cell.length_a   1.000
_cell.length_b   1.000
_cell.length_c   1.000
_cell.angle_alpha   90.00
_cell.angle_beta   90.00
_cell.angle_gamma   90.00
#
_symmetry.space_group_name_H-M   'P 1'
#
loop_
_entity.id
_entity.type
_entity.pdbx_description
1 polymer ?
#
loop_
_entity_poly.entity_id
_entity_poly.type
_entity_poly.pdbx_seq_one_letter_code
_entity_poly.pdbx_strand_id
1 'polypeptide(L)'
;MEWQKVVVHHSASPISVRRGKDIIPVNAAMIREWHLTKGWSDIGYHFIILPDGHCEERRPLYRPGAHCNVSYRNFIGIWICLVENFSELEEVPEAQLNGLTDKLVSLMAAFHLSLQDI
;
A
#
# COMPACT_ATOMS: atom_id res chain seq x y z
N MET A 1 -1.08 -16.87 8.60
CA MET A 1 -2.02 -16.61 7.49
C MET A 1 -1.51 -17.34 6.28
N GLU A 2 -2.37 -18.03 5.54
CA GLU A 2 -2.02 -18.61 4.23
C GLU A 2 -2.33 -17.59 3.14
N TRP A 3 -1.37 -16.71 2.86
CA TRP A 3 -1.53 -15.68 1.84
C TRP A 3 -1.47 -16.33 0.45
N GLN A 4 -2.41 -15.97 -0.42
CA GLN A 4 -2.55 -16.52 -1.76
C GLN A 4 -2.39 -15.46 -2.85
N LYS A 5 -2.54 -14.18 -2.49
CA LYS A 5 -2.46 -13.05 -3.42
C LYS A 5 -1.68 -11.89 -2.81
N VAL A 6 -1.05 -11.11 -3.67
CA VAL A 6 -0.66 -9.74 -3.39
C VAL A 6 -1.58 -8.84 -4.20
N VAL A 7 -2.00 -7.71 -3.65
CA VAL A 7 -2.84 -6.75 -4.35
C VAL A 7 -2.16 -5.38 -4.28
N VAL A 8 -1.93 -4.80 -5.44
CA VAL A 8 -1.29 -3.49 -5.58
C VAL A 8 -2.35 -2.42 -5.83
N HIS A 9 -2.28 -1.35 -5.05
CA HIS A 9 -3.13 -0.18 -5.16
C HIS A 9 -2.29 1.09 -5.13
N HIS A 10 -2.96 2.22 -5.33
CA HIS A 10 -2.42 3.54 -5.10
C HIS A 10 -3.37 4.35 -4.21
N SER A 11 -2.84 5.35 -3.52
CA SER A 11 -3.58 6.14 -2.54
C SER A 11 -4.58 7.10 -3.16
N ALA A 12 -4.47 7.36 -4.47
CA ALA A 12 -5.20 8.42 -5.17
C ALA A 12 -5.08 9.77 -4.45
N SER A 13 -3.89 10.05 -3.92
CA SER A 13 -3.54 11.30 -3.22
C SER A 13 -2.41 12.02 -3.94
N PRO A 14 -2.20 13.33 -3.69
CA PRO A 14 -0.91 13.94 -4.04
C PRO A 14 0.23 13.33 -3.22
N ILE A 15 1.48 13.60 -3.61
CA ILE A 15 2.70 13.21 -2.86
C ILE A 15 2.91 14.04 -1.59
N SER A 16 2.29 15.21 -1.50
CA SER A 16 2.33 16.09 -0.33
C SER A 16 1.02 16.85 -0.17
N VAL A 17 0.71 17.23 1.07
CA VAL A 17 -0.45 18.06 1.39
C VAL A 17 -0.03 19.30 2.15
N ARG A 18 -0.76 20.39 1.96
CA ARG A 18 -0.56 21.61 2.74
C ARG A 18 -1.31 21.51 4.07
N ARG A 19 -0.61 21.70 5.19
CA ARG A 19 -1.22 21.86 6.52
C ARG A 19 -0.78 23.21 7.10
N GLY A 20 -1.68 24.19 7.09
CA GLY A 20 -1.36 25.56 7.47
C GLY A 20 -0.37 26.19 6.49
N LYS A 21 0.83 26.50 6.98
CA LYS A 21 1.94 27.06 6.17
C LYS A 21 2.89 26.01 5.62
N ASP A 22 2.81 24.78 6.14
CA ASP A 22 3.77 23.72 5.83
C ASP A 22 3.27 22.84 4.69
N ILE A 23 4.21 22.34 3.88
CA ILE A 23 4.00 21.28 2.89
C ILE A 23 4.55 20.00 3.50
N ILE A 24 3.67 19.03 3.74
CA ILE A 24 4.01 17.79 4.45
C ILE A 24 3.89 16.64 3.45
N PRO A 25 4.96 15.81 3.27
CA PRO A 25 4.89 14.60 2.47
C PRO A 25 3.80 13.65 2.98
N VAL A 26 3.09 13.01 2.05
CA VAL A 26 2.14 11.96 2.40
C VAL A 26 2.93 10.71 2.76
N ASN A 27 2.70 10.21 3.97
CA ASN A 27 3.26 8.95 4.47
C ASN A 27 2.14 8.05 5.01
N ALA A 28 2.48 6.86 5.49
CA ALA A 28 1.45 5.95 5.95
C ALA A 28 0.74 6.41 7.23
N ALA A 29 1.39 7.21 8.09
CA ALA A 29 0.72 7.79 9.25
C ALA A 29 -0.41 8.73 8.82
N MET A 30 -0.19 9.50 7.76
CA MET A 30 -1.20 10.35 7.16
C MET A 30 -2.33 9.53 6.49
N ILE A 31 -1.99 8.47 5.75
CA ILE A 31 -3.00 7.56 5.17
C ILE A 31 -3.83 6.89 6.28
N ARG A 32 -3.20 6.52 7.40
CA ARG A 32 -3.89 5.98 8.57
C ARG A 32 -4.87 7.00 9.14
N GLU A 33 -4.46 8.25 9.32
CA GLU A 33 -5.34 9.35 9.79
C GLU A 33 -6.57 9.49 8.88
N TRP A 34 -6.39 9.46 7.56
CA TRP A 34 -7.50 9.51 6.60
C TRP A 34 -8.45 8.32 6.73
N HIS A 35 -7.94 7.10 6.89
CA HIS A 35 -8.77 5.92 7.12
C HIS A 35 -9.53 5.97 8.45
N LEU A 36 -8.88 6.41 9.54
CA LEU A 36 -9.53 6.59 10.84
C LEU A 36 -10.68 7.61 10.75
N THR A 37 -10.49 8.69 9.99
CA THR A 37 -11.52 9.71 9.75
C THR A 37 -12.73 9.15 8.98
N LYS A 38 -12.52 8.11 8.16
CA LYS A 38 -13.58 7.35 7.48
C LYS A 38 -14.25 6.29 8.37
N GLY A 39 -13.90 6.22 9.66
CA GLY A 39 -14.43 5.24 10.62
C GLY A 39 -13.78 3.87 10.53
N TRP A 40 -12.64 3.73 9.85
CA TRP A 40 -11.90 2.46 9.81
C TRP A 40 -11.17 2.24 11.14
N SER A 41 -10.93 0.99 11.50
CA SER A 41 -10.20 0.66 12.73
C SER A 41 -8.69 0.94 12.65
N ASP A 42 -8.14 0.94 11.43
CA ASP A 42 -6.74 1.20 11.15
C ASP A 42 -6.51 1.45 9.65
N ILE A 43 -5.27 1.70 9.24
CA ILE A 43 -4.86 1.68 7.84
C ILE A 43 -5.19 0.34 7.17
N GLY A 44 -5.71 0.40 5.93
CA GLY A 44 -6.20 -0.78 5.21
C GLY A 44 -5.14 -1.63 4.53
N TYR A 45 -3.88 -1.16 4.51
CA TYR A 45 -2.78 -1.76 3.75
C TYR A 45 -1.70 -2.33 4.68
N HIS A 46 -1.03 -3.38 4.22
CA HIS A 46 0.10 -4.00 4.92
C HIS A 46 1.37 -3.19 4.69
N PHE A 47 1.58 -2.72 3.46
CA PHE A 47 2.76 -1.99 3.04
C PHE A 47 2.39 -0.72 2.30
N ILE A 48 3.12 0.37 2.55
CA ILE A 48 3.02 1.63 1.82
C ILE A 48 4.36 1.90 1.13
N ILE A 49 4.36 2.12 -0.19
CA ILE A 49 5.53 2.56 -0.95
C ILE A 49 5.46 4.07 -1.13
N LEU A 50 6.40 4.79 -0.51
CA LEU A 50 6.51 6.25 -0.59
C LEU A 50 7.09 6.69 -1.94
N PRO A 51 6.97 7.97 -2.33
CA PRO A 51 7.47 8.48 -3.62
C PRO A 51 8.97 8.28 -3.86
N ASP A 52 9.77 8.16 -2.79
CA ASP A 52 11.20 7.88 -2.83
C ASP A 52 11.54 6.37 -2.91
N GLY A 53 10.53 5.51 -3.00
CA GLY A 53 10.68 4.05 -3.04
C GLY A 53 10.76 3.38 -1.67
N HIS A 54 10.80 4.14 -0.58
CA HIS A 54 10.83 3.57 0.77
C HIS A 54 9.53 2.82 1.08
N CYS A 55 9.64 1.63 1.67
CA CYS A 55 8.49 0.84 2.09
C CYS A 55 8.24 0.95 3.60
N GLU A 56 7.10 1.52 3.99
CA GLU A 56 6.64 1.54 5.37
C GLU A 56 5.71 0.35 5.65
N GLU A 57 6.08 -0.50 6.62
CA GLU A 57 5.25 -1.60 7.10
C GLU A 57 4.21 -1.09 8.11
N ARG A 58 2.95 -1.52 7.96
CA ARG A 58 1.85 -1.04 8.80
C ARG A 58 0.99 -2.15 9.34
N ARG A 59 -0.04 -2.57 8.59
CA ARG A 59 -0.92 -3.63 9.07
C ARG A 59 -0.12 -4.94 9.14
N PRO A 60 0.00 -5.58 10.31
CA PRO A 60 0.84 -6.75 10.43
C PRO A 60 0.23 -7.95 9.72
N LEU A 61 1.07 -8.81 9.14
CA LEU A 61 0.68 -9.98 8.34
C LEU A 61 -0.08 -11.08 9.10
N TYR A 62 -0.25 -10.94 10.42
CA TYR A 62 -1.14 -11.80 11.21
C TYR A 62 -2.59 -11.29 11.27
N ARG A 63 -2.88 -10.12 10.68
CA ARG A 63 -4.24 -9.56 10.58
C ARG A 63 -4.65 -9.43 9.10
N PRO A 64 -5.91 -9.73 8.75
CA PRO A 64 -6.41 -9.51 7.39
C PRO A 64 -6.41 -8.02 7.02
N GLY A 65 -6.29 -7.72 5.73
CA GLY A 65 -6.48 -6.38 5.19
C GLY A 65 -7.90 -5.84 5.47
N ALA A 66 -8.12 -4.54 5.26
CA ALA A 66 -9.47 -3.96 5.36
C ALA A 66 -9.94 -3.30 4.05
N HIS A 67 -9.13 -3.34 3.00
CA HIS A 67 -9.34 -2.51 1.82
C HIS A 67 -10.43 -3.03 0.87
N CYS A 68 -10.64 -4.36 0.77
CA CYS A 68 -11.63 -4.94 -0.14
C CYS A 68 -12.38 -6.12 0.48
N ASN A 69 -13.66 -5.91 0.81
CA ASN A 69 -14.53 -6.97 1.34
C ASN A 69 -15.17 -7.85 0.25
N VAL A 70 -14.67 -7.80 -1.00
CA VAL A 70 -15.21 -8.60 -2.10
C VAL A 70 -14.49 -9.95 -2.14
N SER A 71 -15.24 -11.04 -2.26
CA SER A 71 -14.73 -12.41 -2.46
C SER A 71 -13.64 -12.83 -1.45
N TYR A 72 -13.78 -12.48 -0.18
CA TYR A 72 -12.81 -12.82 0.89
C TYR A 72 -11.38 -12.31 0.68
N ARG A 73 -11.14 -11.36 -0.25
CA ARG A 73 -9.80 -10.89 -0.61
C ARG A 73 -9.02 -10.27 0.55
N ASN A 74 -9.68 -9.66 1.52
CA ASN A 74 -9.04 -9.19 2.75
C ASN A 74 -8.33 -10.29 3.56
N PHE A 75 -8.76 -11.55 3.45
CA PHE A 75 -8.24 -12.68 4.23
C PHE A 75 -7.16 -13.49 3.50
N ILE A 76 -7.08 -13.37 2.18
CA ILE A 76 -6.13 -14.12 1.34
C ILE A 76 -5.12 -13.22 0.62
N GLY A 77 -5.34 -11.90 0.63
CA GLY A 77 -4.52 -10.90 -0.06
C GLY A 77 -3.65 -10.07 0.89
N ILE A 78 -2.37 -9.96 0.56
CA ILE A 78 -1.45 -8.96 1.12
C ILE A 78 -1.61 -7.66 0.31
N TRP A 79 -1.78 -6.54 0.98
CA TRP A 79 -2.14 -5.27 0.34
C TRP A 79 -0.98 -4.29 0.36
N ILE A 80 -0.54 -3.87 -0.82
CA ILE A 80 0.49 -2.84 -1.02
C ILE A 80 -0.18 -1.60 -1.62
N CYS A 81 0.12 -0.42 -1.08
CA CYS A 81 -0.34 0.85 -1.64
C CYS A 81 0.84 1.75 -1.96
N LEU A 82 0.90 2.26 -3.18
CA LEU A 82 1.83 3.33 -3.56
C LEU A 82 1.21 4.69 -3.22
N VAL A 83 2.00 5.59 -2.64
CA VAL A 83 1.58 6.99 -2.44
C VAL A 83 1.67 7.69 -3.78
N GLU A 84 0.52 8.13 -4.33
CA GLU A 84 0.33 9.06 -5.46
C GLU A 84 -0.97 8.70 -6.25
N ASN A 85 -1.36 9.54 -7.21
CA ASN A 85 -2.42 9.28 -8.18
C ASN A 85 -1.86 8.87 -9.56
N PHE A 86 -1.57 7.58 -9.76
CA PHE A 86 -1.12 7.07 -11.07
C PHE A 86 -2.20 7.03 -12.15
N SER A 87 -3.46 7.39 -11.86
CA SER A 87 -4.45 7.60 -12.93
C SER A 87 -4.20 8.91 -13.69
N GLU A 88 -3.35 9.79 -13.17
CA GLU A 88 -2.99 11.09 -13.76
C GLU A 88 -1.54 11.11 -14.29
N LEU A 89 -0.84 9.99 -14.24
CA LEU A 89 0.54 9.84 -14.68
C LEU A 89 0.64 8.87 -15.86
N GLU A 90 1.56 9.14 -16.78
CA GLU A 90 1.87 8.22 -17.88
C GLU A 90 2.66 7.00 -17.39
N GLU A 91 3.54 7.19 -16.40
CA GLU A 91 4.43 6.16 -15.87
C GLU A 91 4.54 6.22 -14.34
N VAL A 92 4.84 5.09 -13.72
CA VAL A 92 5.18 5.01 -12.29
C VAL A 92 6.66 5.43 -12.13
N PRO A 93 6.98 6.39 -11.23
CA PRO A 93 8.35 6.79 -10.98
C PRO A 93 9.26 5.61 -10.62
N GLU A 94 10.49 5.61 -11.17
CA GLU A 94 11.45 4.51 -11.04
C GLU A 94 11.70 4.10 -9.59
N ALA A 95 11.82 5.08 -8.67
CA ALA A 95 12.04 4.81 -7.25
C ALA A 95 10.89 3.98 -6.64
N GLN A 96 9.64 4.31 -6.97
CA GLN A 96 8.47 3.56 -6.51
C GLN A 96 8.37 2.19 -7.16
N LEU A 97 8.69 2.08 -8.45
CA LEU A 97 8.71 0.81 -9.16
C LEU A 97 9.75 -0.15 -8.56
N ASN A 98 10.94 0.37 -8.21
CA ASN A 98 11.99 -0.40 -7.56
C ASN A 98 11.55 -0.86 -6.16
N GLY A 99 11.03 0.05 -5.33
CA GLY A 99 10.52 -0.29 -3.99
C GLY A 99 9.37 -1.29 -4.01
N LEU A 100 8.46 -1.18 -4.99
CA LEU A 100 7.40 -2.15 -5.22
C LEU A 100 7.98 -3.51 -5.61
N THR A 101 8.91 -3.54 -6.57
CA THR A 101 9.53 -4.78 -7.08
C THR A 101 10.25 -5.52 -5.96
N ASP A 102 11.07 -4.82 -5.16
CA ASP A 102 11.77 -5.40 -4.02
C ASP A 102 10.79 -6.03 -3.01
N LYS A 103 9.69 -5.32 -2.71
CA LYS A 103 8.68 -5.84 -1.79
C LYS A 103 7.97 -7.06 -2.37
N LEU A 104 7.58 -7.03 -3.64
CA LEU A 104 6.94 -8.16 -4.33
C LEU A 104 7.83 -9.40 -4.32
N VAL A 105 9.12 -9.25 -4.69
CA VAL A 105 10.09 -10.36 -4.67
C VAL A 105 10.22 -10.95 -3.25
N SER A 106 10.31 -10.11 -2.22
CA SER A 106 10.40 -10.61 -0.84
C SER A 106 9.15 -11.38 -0.39
N LEU A 107 7.95 -10.92 -0.78
CA LEU A 107 6.69 -11.56 -0.41
C LEU A 107 6.49 -12.86 -1.20
N MET A 108 6.83 -12.87 -2.48
CA MET A 108 6.82 -14.07 -3.30
C MET A 108 7.72 -15.17 -2.73
N ALA A 109 8.94 -14.81 -2.33
CA ALA A 109 9.86 -15.73 -1.68
C ALA A 109 9.34 -16.22 -0.31
N ALA A 110 8.80 -15.32 0.52
CA ALA A 110 8.33 -15.66 1.86
C ALA A 110 7.06 -16.54 1.86
N PHE A 111 6.18 -16.36 0.87
CA PHE A 111 4.86 -17.00 0.83
C PHE A 111 4.69 -17.98 -0.35
N HIS A 112 5.78 -18.28 -1.07
CA HIS A 112 5.77 -19.18 -2.24
C HIS A 112 4.77 -18.76 -3.33
N LEU A 113 4.66 -17.45 -3.56
CA LEU A 113 3.77 -16.87 -4.57
C LEU A 113 4.49 -16.71 -5.91
N SER A 114 3.72 -16.65 -6.99
CA SER A 114 4.21 -16.45 -8.35
C SER A 114 3.64 -15.18 -8.97
N LEU A 115 4.08 -14.81 -10.18
CA LEU A 115 3.58 -13.62 -10.88
C LEU A 115 2.05 -13.67 -11.14
N GLN A 116 1.45 -14.86 -11.21
CA GLN A 116 0.00 -15.02 -11.38
C GLN A 116 -0.81 -14.71 -10.10
N ASP A 117 -0.10 -14.45 -9.00
CA ASP A 117 -0.66 -14.18 -7.69
C ASP A 117 -0.63 -12.69 -7.31
N ILE A 118 -0.18 -11.84 -8.23
CA ILE A 118 -0.16 -10.37 -8.10
C ILE A 118 -1.38 -9.77 -8.80
#